data_AF-A0A355U427-F1
#
_entry.id   AF-A0A355U427-F1
#
_cell.length_a   1.000
_cell.length_b   1.000
_cell.length_c   1.000
_cell.angle_alpha   90.00
_cell.angle_beta   90.00
_cell.angle_gamma   90.00
#
_symmetry.space_group_name_H-M   'P 1'
#
loop_
_entity.id
_entity.type
_entity.pdbx_description
1 polymer ?
#
loop_
_entity_poly.entity_id
_entity_poly.type
_entity_poly.pdbx_seq_one_letter_code
_entity_poly.pdbx_strand_id
1 'polypeptide(L)'
;MTKEKLRKILKEETSLDITSIPIDEKKSLQSFFMDQGFTLSTFYLRFFQKGFSEWEIIGVENCKRQFLALPDVAKCLLDYVETDVLGSTLGDKGYLYTLAQCDKPGVFYSCLKKAQGGLCVKFADFMSAKGMSSGTTIKRFTEENWKTWENIGIQALLEKYIDSEHD
;
A
#
# COMPACT_ATOMS: atom_id res chain seq x y z
N MET A 1 -8.36 -13.11 24.77
CA MET A 1 -7.51 -14.13 24.11
C MET A 1 -7.91 -14.21 22.62
N THR A 2 -7.68 -13.11 21.90
CA THR A 2 -8.18 -12.88 20.52
C THR A 2 -7.22 -12.05 19.67
N LYS A 3 -6.42 -11.17 20.29
CA LYS A 3 -5.30 -10.44 19.64
C LYS A 3 -4.37 -11.36 18.85
N GLU A 4 -3.97 -12.50 19.45
CA GLU A 4 -3.11 -13.48 18.79
C GLU A 4 -3.77 -14.15 17.58
N LYS A 5 -5.09 -14.36 17.63
CA LYS A 5 -5.85 -14.91 16.50
C LYS A 5 -5.96 -13.90 15.37
N LEU A 6 -6.29 -12.65 15.66
CA LEU A 6 -6.36 -11.58 14.65
C LEU A 6 -5.00 -11.36 13.98
N ARG A 7 -3.91 -11.42 14.74
CA ARG A 7 -2.55 -11.32 14.18
C ARG A 7 -2.18 -12.46 13.23
N LYS A 8 -2.86 -13.62 13.27
CA LYS A 8 -2.63 -14.70 12.29
C LYS A 8 -2.97 -14.26 10.86
N ILE A 9 -3.89 -13.31 10.70
CA ILE A 9 -4.30 -12.80 9.39
C ILE A 9 -3.27 -11.90 8.73
N LEU A 10 -2.25 -11.48 9.50
CA LEU A 10 -1.09 -10.73 9.01
C LEU A 10 -0.05 -11.64 8.34
N LYS A 11 -0.27 -12.96 8.34
CA LYS A 11 0.47 -13.87 7.48
C LYS A 11 -0.21 -13.92 6.12
N GLU A 12 0.59 -13.81 5.06
CA GLU A 12 0.11 -13.81 3.68
C GLU A 12 -0.81 -15.01 3.42
N GLU A 13 -1.92 -14.74 2.70
CA GLU A 13 -2.94 -15.71 2.30
C GLU A 13 -3.56 -16.54 3.45
N THR A 14 -3.36 -16.11 4.70
CA THR A 14 -3.93 -16.78 5.87
C THR A 14 -5.30 -16.18 6.18
N SER A 15 -6.33 -17.03 6.20
CA SER A 15 -7.67 -16.67 6.64
C SER A 15 -7.96 -17.25 8.03
N LEU A 16 -8.95 -16.67 8.70
CA LEU A 16 -9.47 -17.15 9.97
C LEU A 16 -10.61 -18.14 9.72
N ASP A 17 -10.76 -19.12 10.60
CA ASP A 17 -11.98 -19.91 10.63
C ASP A 17 -13.12 -19.01 11.11
N ILE A 18 -14.24 -19.02 10.39
CA ILE A 18 -15.44 -18.22 10.70
C ILE A 18 -15.98 -18.50 12.10
N THR A 19 -15.76 -19.68 12.65
CA THR A 19 -16.18 -20.09 13.99
C THR A 19 -15.18 -19.69 15.08
N SER A 20 -13.99 -19.24 14.70
CA SER A 20 -12.89 -18.95 15.65
C SER A 20 -13.02 -17.63 16.39
N ILE A 21 -13.94 -16.77 15.96
CA ILE A 21 -14.24 -15.44 16.52
C ILE A 21 -15.71 -15.40 16.99
N PRO A 22 -16.00 -14.94 18.22
CA PRO A 22 -17.35 -14.70 18.70
C PRO A 22 -18.18 -13.81 17.75
N ILE A 23 -19.50 -14.00 17.75
CA ILE A 23 -20.41 -13.27 16.84
C ILE A 23 -20.35 -11.76 17.07
N ASP A 24 -20.33 -11.31 18.33
CA ASP A 24 -20.36 -9.88 18.65
C ASP A 24 -19.03 -9.19 18.30
N GLU A 25 -17.89 -9.85 18.55
CA GLU A 25 -16.58 -9.36 18.14
C GLU A 25 -16.45 -9.32 16.61
N LYS A 26 -17.00 -10.31 15.90
CA LYS A 26 -17.05 -10.29 14.44
C LYS A 26 -17.87 -9.10 13.92
N LYS A 27 -18.99 -8.76 14.55
CA LYS A 27 -19.79 -7.58 14.20
C LYS A 27 -19.04 -6.28 14.47
N SER A 28 -18.34 -6.16 15.61
CA SER A 28 -17.51 -4.99 15.92
C SER A 28 -16.40 -4.82 14.88
N LEU A 29 -15.61 -5.87 14.64
CA LEU A 29 -14.55 -5.89 13.63
C LEU A 29 -15.08 -5.56 12.24
N GLN A 30 -16.22 -6.14 11.85
CA GLN A 30 -16.85 -5.86 10.57
C GLN A 30 -17.22 -4.36 10.46
N SER A 31 -17.87 -3.80 11.49
CA SER A 31 -18.26 -2.39 11.51
C SER A 31 -17.04 -1.49 11.35
N PHE A 32 -15.98 -1.75 12.13
CA PHE A 32 -14.73 -1.00 12.06
C PHE A 32 -14.13 -1.00 10.66
N PHE A 33 -14.02 -2.16 10.00
CA PHE A 33 -13.43 -2.23 8.66
C PHE A 33 -14.34 -1.63 7.57
N MET A 34 -15.66 -1.69 7.75
CA MET A 34 -16.60 -1.01 6.85
C MET A 34 -16.40 0.50 6.86
N ASP A 35 -16.14 1.09 8.03
CA ASP A 35 -15.80 2.52 8.16
C ASP A 35 -14.48 2.88 7.44
N GLN A 36 -13.60 1.89 7.21
CA GLN A 36 -12.37 2.04 6.43
C GLN A 36 -12.54 1.74 4.93
N GLY A 37 -13.77 1.50 4.46
CA GLY A 37 -14.10 1.31 3.04
C GLY A 37 -14.21 -0.15 2.58
N PHE A 38 -14.24 -1.11 3.52
CA PHE A 38 -14.61 -2.49 3.17
C PHE A 38 -16.07 -2.59 2.76
N THR A 39 -16.35 -3.49 1.80
CA THR A 39 -17.71 -4.00 1.62
C THR A 39 -17.88 -5.25 2.49
N LEU A 40 -19.13 -5.61 2.78
CA LEU A 40 -19.45 -6.85 3.48
C LEU A 40 -18.80 -8.07 2.79
N SER A 41 -18.94 -8.14 1.47
CA SER A 41 -18.37 -9.23 0.66
C SER A 41 -16.84 -9.25 0.73
N THR A 42 -16.18 -8.09 0.65
CA THR A 42 -14.71 -8.00 0.79
C THR A 42 -14.27 -8.47 2.17
N PHE A 43 -15.00 -8.10 3.22
CA PHE A 43 -14.67 -8.48 4.59
C PHE A 43 -14.69 -9.99 4.74
N TYR A 44 -15.79 -10.65 4.35
CA TYR A 44 -15.89 -12.10 4.47
C TYR A 44 -14.87 -12.84 3.60
N LEU A 45 -14.70 -12.38 2.35
CA LEU A 45 -13.76 -12.99 1.42
C LEU A 45 -12.33 -12.94 1.96
N ARG A 46 -11.90 -11.79 2.48
CA ARG A 46 -10.53 -11.61 2.95
C ARG A 46 -10.31 -12.23 4.32
N PHE A 47 -11.20 -11.99 5.28
CA PHE A 47 -10.99 -12.46 6.65
C PHE A 47 -11.19 -13.96 6.83
N PHE A 48 -12.05 -14.60 6.02
CA PHE A 48 -12.47 -15.99 6.28
C PHE A 48 -12.33 -16.94 5.09
N GLN A 49 -11.81 -16.50 3.94
CA GLN A 49 -11.66 -17.37 2.77
C GLN A 49 -10.26 -17.30 2.15
N LYS A 50 -9.85 -16.12 1.68
CA LYS A 50 -8.63 -15.95 0.87
C LYS A 50 -7.43 -15.35 1.59
N GLY A 51 -7.64 -14.69 2.72
CA GLY A 51 -6.59 -13.89 3.34
C GLY A 51 -6.22 -12.67 2.51
N PHE A 52 -5.11 -12.04 2.90
CA PHE A 52 -4.58 -10.83 2.30
C PHE A 52 -3.26 -11.10 1.59
N SER A 53 -3.03 -10.41 0.48
CA SER A 53 -1.70 -10.32 -0.15
C SER A 53 -0.80 -9.40 0.66
N GLU A 54 0.53 -9.53 0.51
CA GLU A 54 1.48 -8.73 1.27
C GLU A 54 1.22 -7.20 1.16
N TRP A 55 0.93 -6.69 -0.04
CA TRP A 55 0.66 -5.25 -0.24
C TRP A 55 -0.59 -4.77 0.53
N GLU A 56 -1.60 -5.62 0.69
CA GLU A 56 -2.82 -5.32 1.45
C GLU A 56 -2.51 -5.25 2.95
N ILE A 57 -1.63 -6.14 3.42
CA ILE A 57 -1.22 -6.20 4.83
C ILE A 57 -0.46 -4.93 5.22
N ILE A 58 0.53 -4.53 4.41
CA ILE A 58 1.41 -3.39 4.72
C ILE A 58 0.82 -2.03 4.32
N GLY A 59 -0.04 -1.98 3.31
CA GLY A 59 -0.63 -0.75 2.78
C GLY A 59 0.21 -0.06 1.70
N VAL A 60 -0.49 0.63 0.79
CA VAL A 60 0.11 1.29 -0.38
C VAL A 60 1.12 2.37 0.01
N GLU A 61 0.89 3.10 1.09
CA GLU A 61 1.85 4.12 1.56
C GLU A 61 3.17 3.49 2.01
N ASN A 62 3.12 2.35 2.68
CA ASN A 62 4.34 1.61 3.04
C ASN A 62 5.01 1.01 1.80
N CYS A 63 4.26 0.50 0.82
CA CYS A 63 4.82 0.05 -0.45
C CYS A 63 5.63 1.17 -1.15
N LYS A 64 5.06 2.38 -1.24
CA LYS A 64 5.74 3.56 -1.81
C LYS A 64 7.02 3.88 -1.04
N ARG A 65 6.95 3.94 0.29
CA ARG A 65 8.12 4.22 1.16
C ARG A 65 9.23 3.19 1.00
N GLN A 66 8.88 1.90 1.02
CA GLN A 66 9.85 0.81 0.83
C GLN A 66 10.51 0.87 -0.55
N PHE A 67 9.74 1.13 -1.59
CA PHE A 67 10.28 1.25 -2.95
C PHE A 67 11.25 2.43 -3.09
N LEU A 68 10.92 3.59 -2.53
CA LEU A 68 11.80 4.77 -2.53
C LEU A 68 13.06 4.57 -1.68
N ALA A 69 13.04 3.65 -0.72
CA ALA A 69 14.20 3.32 0.10
C ALA A 69 15.18 2.36 -0.61
N LEU A 70 14.82 1.79 -1.76
CA LEU A 70 15.75 0.96 -2.54
C LEU A 70 16.92 1.82 -3.04
N PRO A 71 18.19 1.43 -2.79
CA PRO A 71 19.34 2.30 -3.09
C PRO A 71 19.43 2.76 -4.54
N ASP A 72 19.10 1.88 -5.49
CA ASP A 72 19.14 2.20 -6.91
C ASP A 72 17.99 3.10 -7.36
N VAL A 73 16.80 2.94 -6.77
CA VAL A 73 15.64 3.83 -6.99
C VAL A 73 15.94 5.21 -6.42
N ALA A 74 16.38 5.27 -5.16
CA ALA A 74 16.75 6.52 -4.50
C ALA A 74 17.82 7.26 -5.31
N LYS A 75 18.87 6.55 -5.72
CA LYS A 75 19.93 7.12 -6.57
C LYS A 75 19.37 7.65 -7.88
N CYS A 76 18.53 6.89 -8.59
CA CYS A 76 17.95 7.33 -9.86
C CYS A 76 17.13 8.63 -9.72
N LEU A 77 16.36 8.77 -8.64
CA LEU A 77 15.56 9.97 -8.37
C LEU A 77 16.42 11.13 -7.84
N LEU A 78 17.45 10.87 -7.06
CA LEU A 78 18.39 11.87 -6.53
C LEU A 78 19.33 12.41 -7.61
N ASP A 79 19.73 11.57 -8.56
CA ASP A 79 20.58 11.95 -9.68
C ASP A 79 19.79 12.57 -10.83
N TYR A 80 18.44 12.52 -10.79
CA TYR A 80 17.61 13.15 -11.79
C TYR A 80 17.78 14.66 -11.79
N VAL A 81 18.04 15.19 -12.98
CA VAL A 81 18.11 16.61 -13.29
C VAL A 81 17.23 16.82 -14.51
N GLU A 82 16.22 17.68 -14.38
CA GLU A 82 15.42 18.05 -15.55
C GLU A 82 16.27 18.96 -16.45
N THR A 83 16.18 18.78 -17.76
CA THR A 83 16.88 19.62 -18.73
C THR A 83 15.88 20.15 -19.75
N ASP A 84 16.05 21.39 -20.17
CA ASP A 84 15.28 21.95 -21.28
C ASP A 84 15.68 21.31 -22.62
N VAL A 85 15.00 21.71 -23.69
CA VAL A 85 15.30 21.27 -25.08
C VAL A 85 16.71 21.65 -25.55
N LEU A 86 17.38 22.59 -24.87
CA LEU A 86 18.73 23.04 -25.16
C LEU A 86 19.78 22.36 -24.24
N GLY A 87 19.35 21.47 -23.34
CA GLY A 87 20.22 20.78 -22.38
C GLY A 87 20.55 21.57 -21.11
N SER A 88 19.94 22.74 -20.91
CA SER A 88 20.14 23.54 -19.70
C SER A 88 19.38 22.91 -18.54
N THR A 89 20.04 22.80 -17.38
CA THR A 89 19.42 22.29 -16.16
C THR A 89 18.23 23.15 -15.72
N LEU A 90 17.08 22.50 -15.57
CA LEU A 90 15.85 23.03 -15.00
C LEU A 90 15.71 22.45 -13.58
N GLY A 91 15.80 23.31 -12.56
CA GLY A 91 15.57 22.93 -11.16
C GLY A 91 16.73 22.23 -10.46
N ASP A 92 16.51 21.92 -9.19
CA ASP A 92 17.55 21.43 -8.28
C ASP A 92 17.75 19.93 -8.37
N LYS A 93 19.00 19.48 -8.38
CA LYS A 93 19.34 18.05 -8.34
C LYS A 93 18.64 17.37 -7.15
N GLY A 94 17.94 16.28 -7.43
CA GLY A 94 17.28 15.45 -6.41
C GLY A 94 15.91 15.92 -5.94
N TYR A 95 15.37 17.01 -6.51
CA TYR A 95 14.00 17.47 -6.20
C TYR A 95 12.95 16.36 -6.42
N LEU A 96 13.19 15.47 -7.40
CA LEU A 96 12.26 14.41 -7.77
C LEU A 96 12.12 13.35 -6.68
N TYR A 97 13.18 13.09 -5.92
CA TYR A 97 13.14 12.18 -4.77
C TYR A 97 12.25 12.75 -3.64
N THR A 98 12.45 14.02 -3.30
CA THR A 98 11.63 14.73 -2.31
C THR A 98 10.17 14.79 -2.77
N LEU A 99 9.93 15.08 -4.04
CA LEU A 99 8.59 15.16 -4.60
C LEU A 99 7.88 13.79 -4.56
N ALA A 100 8.59 12.70 -4.85
CA ALA A 100 8.02 11.35 -4.82
C ALA A 100 7.57 10.89 -3.42
N GLN A 101 8.09 11.50 -2.35
CA GLN A 101 7.67 11.24 -0.97
C GLN A 101 6.41 12.02 -0.56
N CYS A 102 5.93 12.93 -1.40
CA CYS A 102 4.75 13.72 -1.08
C CYS A 102 3.46 12.89 -1.15
N ASP A 103 2.57 13.09 -0.18
CA ASP A 103 1.26 12.40 -0.10
C ASP A 103 0.22 12.91 -1.12
N LYS A 104 0.63 13.81 -2.02
CA LYS A 104 -0.26 14.35 -3.05
C LYS A 104 -0.65 13.26 -4.06
N PRO A 105 -1.95 13.13 -4.39
CA PRO A 105 -2.40 12.08 -5.31
C PRO A 105 -1.70 12.11 -6.66
N GLY A 106 -1.23 10.94 -7.12
CA GLY A 106 -0.61 10.77 -8.43
C GLY A 106 0.82 11.32 -8.57
N VAL A 107 1.34 12.04 -7.56
CA VAL A 107 2.68 12.64 -7.61
C VAL A 107 3.76 11.56 -7.62
N PHE A 108 3.64 10.55 -6.74
CA PHE A 108 4.57 9.43 -6.67
C PHE A 108 4.81 8.78 -8.05
N TYR A 109 3.73 8.33 -8.70
CA TYR A 109 3.84 7.60 -9.96
C TYR A 109 4.26 8.51 -11.12
N SER A 110 3.90 9.80 -11.07
CA SER A 110 4.37 10.81 -12.04
C SER A 110 5.88 11.03 -11.93
N CYS A 111 6.44 11.01 -10.72
CA CYS A 111 7.88 11.09 -10.51
C CYS A 111 8.60 9.89 -11.14
N LEU A 112 8.07 8.68 -10.96
CA LEU A 112 8.66 7.48 -11.57
C LEU A 112 8.65 7.54 -13.11
N LYS A 113 7.55 8.04 -13.71
CA LYS A 113 7.45 8.27 -15.16
C LYS A 113 8.49 9.29 -15.64
N LYS A 114 8.69 10.36 -14.87
CA LYS A 114 9.58 11.47 -15.22
C LYS A 114 11.07 11.10 -15.16
N ALA A 115 11.47 10.24 -14.22
CA ALA A 115 12.85 9.82 -14.07
C ALA A 115 13.42 9.01 -15.26
N GLN A 116 12.57 8.49 -16.14
CA GLN A 116 12.90 7.76 -17.38
C GLN A 116 13.89 6.56 -17.26
N GLY A 117 14.18 6.08 -16.05
CA GLY A 117 15.08 4.93 -15.80
C GLY A 117 14.40 3.56 -15.70
N GLY A 118 13.23 3.36 -16.33
CA GLY A 118 12.46 2.11 -16.19
C GLY A 118 11.82 1.92 -14.80
N LEU A 119 11.76 2.97 -13.97
CA LEU A 119 11.26 2.88 -12.60
C LEU A 119 9.80 2.44 -12.49
N CYS A 120 8.94 2.77 -13.46
CA CYS A 120 7.57 2.27 -13.48
C CYS A 120 7.49 0.75 -13.64
N VAL A 121 8.35 0.17 -14.48
CA VAL A 121 8.44 -1.29 -14.66
C VAL A 121 8.97 -1.93 -13.39
N LYS A 122 10.07 -1.40 -12.85
CA LYS A 122 10.64 -1.86 -11.58
C LYS A 122 9.63 -1.78 -10.43
N PHE A 123 8.81 -0.75 -10.38
CA PHE A 123 7.75 -0.62 -9.38
C PHE A 123 6.63 -1.63 -9.59
N ALA A 124 6.24 -1.90 -10.84
CA ALA A 124 5.29 -2.96 -11.14
C ALA A 124 5.80 -4.34 -10.70
N ASP A 125 7.09 -4.63 -10.92
CA ASP A 125 7.73 -5.87 -10.46
C ASP A 125 7.79 -5.95 -8.93
N PHE A 126 8.15 -4.84 -8.28
CA PHE A 126 8.13 -4.72 -6.82
C PHE A 126 6.74 -5.01 -6.25
N MET A 127 5.69 -4.44 -6.83
CA MET A 127 4.30 -4.66 -6.41
C MET A 127 3.81 -6.08 -6.73
N SER A 128 4.27 -6.66 -7.84
CA SER A 128 3.98 -8.04 -8.23
C SER A 128 4.51 -9.04 -7.20
N ALA A 129 5.74 -8.82 -6.70
CA ALA A 129 6.31 -9.62 -5.62
C ALA A 129 5.50 -9.54 -4.31
N LYS A 130 4.67 -8.51 -4.15
CA LYS A 130 3.78 -8.30 -2.99
C LYS A 130 2.33 -8.73 -3.24
N GLY A 131 2.05 -9.37 -4.39
CA GLY A 131 0.73 -9.89 -4.75
C GLY A 131 -0.18 -8.92 -5.52
N MET A 132 0.35 -7.83 -6.13
CA MET A 132 -0.41 -6.96 -7.02
C MET A 132 0.04 -7.08 -8.47
N SER A 133 -0.87 -7.45 -9.38
CA SER A 133 -0.53 -7.57 -10.81
C SER A 133 -0.04 -6.26 -11.41
N SER A 134 0.90 -6.33 -12.38
CA SER A 134 1.45 -5.15 -13.05
C SER A 134 0.39 -4.26 -13.70
N GLY A 135 -0.65 -4.86 -14.29
CA GLY A 135 -1.76 -4.11 -14.88
C GLY A 135 -2.56 -3.33 -13.83
N THR A 136 -2.83 -3.96 -12.68
CA THR A 136 -3.46 -3.29 -11.52
C THR A 136 -2.57 -2.18 -10.99
N THR A 137 -1.26 -2.41 -10.85
CA THR A 137 -0.30 -1.40 -10.39
C THR A 137 -0.32 -0.18 -11.29
N ILE A 138 -0.17 -0.35 -12.61
CA ILE A 138 -0.15 0.77 -13.56
C ILE A 138 -1.45 1.58 -13.47
N LYS A 139 -2.60 0.90 -13.49
CA LYS A 139 -3.91 1.56 -13.45
C LYS A 139 -4.11 2.31 -12.13
N ARG A 140 -3.96 1.62 -11.00
CA ARG A 140 -4.33 2.14 -9.68
C ARG A 140 -3.41 3.25 -9.20
N PHE A 141 -2.11 3.17 -9.48
CA PHE A 141 -1.16 4.24 -9.14
C PHE A 141 -1.19 5.42 -10.13
N THR A 142 -1.82 5.26 -11.30
CA THR A 142 -2.12 6.38 -12.19
C THR A 142 -3.41 7.10 -11.78
N GLU A 143 -4.46 6.36 -11.45
CA GLU A 143 -5.76 6.92 -11.04
C GLU A 143 -5.76 7.41 -9.58
N GLU A 144 -4.85 6.89 -8.75
CA GLU A 144 -4.69 7.17 -7.32
C GLU A 144 -6.01 7.13 -6.52
N ASN A 145 -6.86 6.16 -6.85
CA ASN A 145 -8.15 5.98 -6.22
C ASN A 145 -8.09 4.83 -5.21
N TRP A 146 -7.51 5.08 -4.04
CA TRP A 146 -7.35 4.08 -2.99
C TRP A 146 -8.37 4.28 -1.88
N LYS A 147 -8.92 3.18 -1.38
CA LYS A 147 -9.72 3.19 -0.16
C LYS A 147 -8.82 3.38 1.05
N THR A 148 -9.38 3.88 2.15
CA THR A 148 -8.63 4.12 3.40
C THR A 148 -7.87 2.89 3.86
N TRP A 149 -8.51 1.71 3.84
CA TRP A 149 -7.83 0.47 4.24
C TRP A 149 -6.69 0.04 3.33
N GLU A 150 -6.75 0.37 2.03
CA GLU A 150 -5.72 0.05 1.06
C GLU A 150 -4.49 0.93 1.23
N ASN A 151 -4.68 2.22 1.58
CA ASN A 151 -3.59 3.14 1.87
C ASN A 151 -2.86 2.75 3.16
N ILE A 152 -3.62 2.56 4.24
CA ILE A 152 -3.09 2.32 5.59
C ILE A 152 -2.52 0.91 5.75
N GLY A 153 -3.19 -0.09 5.17
CA GLY A 153 -2.86 -1.50 5.33
C GLY A 153 -3.58 -2.17 6.50
N ILE A 154 -3.81 -3.47 6.38
CA ILE A 154 -4.55 -4.27 7.36
C ILE A 154 -3.83 -4.34 8.71
N GLN A 155 -2.49 -4.35 8.72
CA GLN A 155 -1.74 -4.43 9.97
C GLN A 155 -2.02 -3.24 10.88
N ALA A 156 -1.83 -2.02 10.38
CA ALA A 156 -2.04 -0.81 11.16
C ALA A 156 -3.51 -0.65 11.58
N LEU A 157 -4.45 -1.07 10.74
CA LEU A 157 -5.88 -1.06 11.08
C LEU A 157 -6.24 -2.06 12.19
N LEU A 158 -5.67 -3.27 12.16
CA LEU A 158 -5.91 -4.26 13.21
C LEU A 158 -5.28 -3.86 14.53
N GLU A 159 -4.09 -3.28 14.51
CA GLU A 159 -3.45 -2.71 15.70
C GLU A 159 -4.33 -1.61 16.30
N LYS A 160 -4.80 -0.67 15.48
CA LYS A 160 -5.73 0.38 15.90
C LYS A 160 -7.03 -0.17 16.51
N TYR A 161 -7.65 -1.18 15.89
CA TYR A 161 -8.85 -1.82 16.43
C TYR A 161 -8.59 -2.50 17.78
N ILE A 162 -7.48 -3.22 17.88
CA ILE A 162 -7.09 -3.93 19.10
C ILE A 162 -6.86 -2.96 20.25
N ASP A 163 -6.30 -1.79 19.97
CA ASP A 163 -6.05 -0.75 20.97
C ASP A 163 -7.34 -0.05 21.39
N SER A 164 -8.26 0.24 20.46
CA SER A 164 -9.55 0.89 20.78
C SER A 164 -10.52 0.03 21.61
N GLU A 165 -10.37 -1.29 21.59
CA GLU A 165 -11.20 -2.21 22.41
C GLU A 165 -10.64 -2.39 23.84
N HIS A 166 -9.55 -1.70 24.20
CA HIS A 166 -8.90 -1.78 25.53
C HIS A 166 -8.87 -0.45 26.30
N ASP A 167 -9.54 0.59 25.78
CA ASP A 167 -9.87 1.83 26.49
C ASP A 167 -11.32 1.79 27.01
#